data_AF-A0A0J7KQY5-F1
#
_entry.id   AF-A0A0J7KQY5-F1
#
_cell.length_a   1.000
_cell.length_b   1.000
_cell.length_c   1.000
_cell.angle_alpha   90.00
_cell.angle_beta   90.00
_cell.angle_gamma   90.00
#
_symmetry.space_group_name_H-M   'P 1'
#
loop_
_entity.id
_entity.type
_entity.pdbx_description
1 polymer ?
#
loop_
_entity_poly.entity_id
_entity_poly.type
_entity_poly.pdbx_seq_one_letter_code
_entity_poly.pdbx_strand_id
1 'polypeptide(L)'
;MKISKYYRFVPMILGLVLVGYFYGYKYIYKNNDHFFKNKIQTKIIKVMNYENKSLQFYYDNEYCITTTNTRGDTLKVGDSISKEHNTKSFDVYRVKNGSYKFFKSYNINK
;
A
#
# COMPACT_ATOMS: atom_id res chain seq x y z
N MET A 1 40.15 27.17 10.25
CA MET A 1 39.68 26.34 9.11
C MET A 1 38.64 27.12 8.31
N LYS A 2 38.88 27.38 7.02
CA LYS A 2 37.85 27.97 6.14
C LYS A 2 36.78 26.91 5.90
N ILE A 3 35.66 27.01 6.59
CA ILE A 3 34.52 26.11 6.39
C ILE A 3 34.06 26.28 4.94
N SER A 4 34.21 25.21 4.17
CA SER A 4 33.90 25.14 2.75
C SER A 4 32.44 25.45 2.50
N LYS A 5 32.10 26.37 1.59
CA LYS A 5 30.73 26.90 1.34
C LYS A 5 29.64 25.82 1.16
N TYR A 6 30.01 24.57 0.87
CA TYR A 6 29.11 23.44 0.66
C TYR A 6 28.41 22.92 1.92
N TYR A 7 28.87 23.26 3.14
CA TYR A 7 28.20 22.83 4.38
C TYR A 7 26.72 23.26 4.48
N ARG A 8 26.35 24.34 3.77
CA ARG A 8 24.98 24.85 3.70
C ARG A 8 24.00 23.88 3.04
N PHE A 9 24.50 22.93 2.24
CA PHE A 9 23.67 21.89 1.62
C PHE A 9 23.49 20.66 2.50
N VAL A 10 24.24 20.53 3.60
CA VAL A 10 24.17 19.36 4.50
C VAL A 10 22.75 19.11 5.00
N PRO A 11 21.98 20.11 5.50
CA PRO A 11 20.61 19.88 5.95
C PRO A 11 19.69 19.42 4.82
N MET A 12 19.88 19.93 3.60
CA MET A 12 19.09 19.54 2.43
C MET A 12 19.36 18.10 2.01
N ILE A 13 20.63 17.70 1.95
CA ILE A 13 21.03 16.32 1.64
C ILE A 13 20.50 15.37 2.73
N LEU A 14 20.63 15.76 4.00
CA LEU A 14 20.10 14.96 5.12
C LEU A 14 18.59 14.76 4.99
N GLY A 15 17.86 15.84 4.66
CA GLY A 15 16.42 15.78 4.42
C GLY A 15 16.05 14.83 3.27
N LEU A 16 16.77 14.89 2.15
CA LEU A 16 16.56 13.99 1.02
C LEU A 16 16.81 12.52 1.38
N VAL A 17 17.87 12.24 2.14
CA VAL A 17 18.19 10.88 2.62
C VAL A 17 17.09 10.38 3.54
N LEU A 18 16.61 11.21 4.48
CA LEU A 18 15.52 10.85 5.39
C LEU A 18 14.23 10.56 4.63
N VAL A 19 13.83 11.44 3.71
CA VAL A 19 12.63 11.22 2.88
C VAL A 19 12.78 9.97 2.04
N GLY A 20 13.93 9.77 1.38
CA GLY A 20 14.19 8.58 0.57
C GLY A 20 14.09 7.29 1.39
N TYR A 21 14.67 7.27 2.59
CA TYR A 21 14.63 6.10 3.47
C TYR A 21 13.23 5.86 4.05
N PHE A 22 12.63 6.85 4.70
CA PHE A 22 11.34 6.64 5.37
C PHE A 22 10.21 6.48 4.36
N TYR A 23 10.13 7.30 3.32
CA TYR A 23 9.04 7.19 2.35
C TYR A 23 9.30 6.11 1.31
N GLY A 24 10.44 6.17 0.63
CA GLY A 24 10.77 5.23 -0.45
C GLY A 24 10.97 3.80 0.05
N TYR A 25 11.86 3.61 1.01
CA TYR A 25 12.16 2.27 1.49
C TYR A 25 11.09 1.72 2.44
N LYS A 26 10.75 2.44 3.50
CA LYS A 26 9.84 1.90 4.53
C LYS A 26 8.38 1.84 4.07
N TYR A 27 7.84 2.89 3.43
CA TYR A 27 6.43 2.87 3.01
C TYR A 27 6.19 2.18 1.67
N ILE A 28 7.02 2.43 0.66
CA ILE A 28 6.77 1.89 -0.69
C ILE A 28 7.40 0.50 -0.85
N TYR A 29 8.71 0.37 -0.65
CA TYR A 29 9.41 -0.87 -0.94
C TYR A 29 8.95 -2.01 -0.04
N LYS A 30 8.94 -1.82 1.30
CA LYS A 30 8.50 -2.88 2.22
C LYS A 30 7.04 -3.29 1.99
N ASN A 31 6.13 -2.36 1.69
CA ASN A 31 4.74 -2.70 1.43
C ASN A 31 4.60 -3.56 0.17
N ASN A 32 5.28 -3.18 -0.91
CA ASN A 32 5.26 -3.96 -2.15
C ASN A 32 5.94 -5.32 -2.01
N ASP A 33 7.07 -5.37 -1.30
CA ASP A 33 7.82 -6.60 -1.06
C ASP A 33 7.01 -7.57 -0.17
N HIS A 34 6.43 -7.05 0.91
CA HIS A 34 5.54 -7.80 1.79
C HIS A 34 4.33 -8.32 1.01
N PHE A 35 3.69 -7.44 0.24
CA PHE A 35 2.54 -7.83 -0.57
C PHE A 35 2.92 -8.95 -1.55
N PHE A 36 4.02 -8.82 -2.29
CA PHE A 36 4.43 -9.79 -3.29
C PHE A 36 4.79 -11.15 -2.67
N LYS A 37 5.68 -11.18 -1.68
CA LYS A 37 6.25 -12.42 -1.13
C LYS A 37 5.26 -13.23 -0.28
N ASN A 38 4.37 -12.57 0.44
CA ASN A 38 3.51 -13.24 1.42
C ASN A 38 2.17 -13.69 0.82
N LYS A 39 1.66 -14.80 1.34
CA LYS A 39 0.26 -15.19 1.23
C LYS A 39 -0.55 -14.28 2.13
N ILE A 40 -1.64 -13.74 1.59
CA ILE A 40 -2.50 -12.81 2.31
C ILE A 40 -3.89 -13.44 2.34
N GLN A 41 -4.39 -13.68 3.55
CA GLN A 41 -5.75 -14.16 3.78
C GLN A 41 -6.32 -13.43 4.99
N THR A 42 -6.87 -12.24 4.74
CA THR A 42 -7.31 -11.31 5.79
C THR A 42 -8.45 -10.45 5.25
N LYS A 43 -9.01 -9.59 6.09
CA LYS A 43 -10.05 -8.64 5.72
C LYS A 43 -9.50 -7.23 5.67
N ILE A 44 -10.09 -6.40 4.82
CA ILE A 44 -9.85 -4.96 4.88
C ILE A 44 -10.43 -4.43 6.19
N ILE A 45 -9.58 -3.83 7.02
CA ILE A 45 -9.95 -3.30 8.33
C ILE A 45 -10.15 -1.78 8.30
N LYS A 46 -9.50 -1.08 7.37
CA LYS A 46 -9.54 0.38 7.29
C LYS A 46 -9.36 0.84 5.85
N VAL A 47 -10.02 1.93 5.49
CA VAL A 47 -9.81 2.66 4.24
C VAL A 47 -9.42 4.09 4.55
N MET A 48 -8.36 4.57 3.93
CA MET A 48 -7.94 5.97 4.00
C MET A 48 -8.03 6.61 2.62
N ASN A 49 -8.61 7.81 2.56
CA ASN A 49 -8.67 8.63 1.34
C ASN A 49 -7.76 9.85 1.53
N TYR A 50 -6.73 9.94 0.69
CA TYR A 50 -5.81 11.07 0.69
C TYR A 50 -6.25 12.10 -0.35
N GLU A 51 -7.17 12.97 0.05
CA GLU A 51 -7.62 14.13 -0.74
C GLU A 51 -8.05 13.77 -2.18
N ASN A 52 -8.69 12.61 -2.38
CA ASN A 52 -9.08 12.07 -3.68
C ASN A 52 -7.91 11.79 -4.66
N LYS A 53 -6.66 11.83 -4.18
CA LYS A 53 -5.46 11.46 -4.95
C LYS A 53 -5.18 9.96 -4.91
N SER A 54 -5.45 9.33 -3.75
CA SER A 54 -5.28 7.89 -3.59
C SER A 54 -6.21 7.33 -2.50
N LEU A 55 -6.57 6.05 -2.65
CA LEU A 55 -7.19 5.27 -1.59
C LEU A 55 -6.20 4.20 -1.11
N GLN A 56 -6.15 3.99 0.21
CA GLN A 56 -5.37 2.95 0.84
C GLN A 56 -6.30 2.00 1.60
N PHE A 57 -6.30 0.73 1.19
CA PHE A 57 -7.09 -0.34 1.79
C PHE A 57 -6.19 -1.19 2.67
N TYR A 58 -6.24 -0.94 3.97
CA TYR A 58 -5.44 -1.63 4.98
C TYR A 58 -6.04 -2.98 5.27
N TYR A 59 -5.21 -4.02 5.14
CA TYR A 59 -5.56 -5.40 5.45
C TYR A 59 -4.89 -5.91 6.74
N ASP A 60 -3.99 -5.09 7.28
CA ASP A 60 -3.49 -5.12 8.66
C ASP A 60 -3.12 -3.68 9.09
N ASN A 61 -2.43 -3.52 10.22
CA ASN A 61 -2.08 -2.21 10.77
C ASN A 61 -0.94 -1.48 10.03
N GLU A 62 -0.13 -2.19 9.24
CA GLU A 62 1.09 -1.66 8.61
C GLU A 62 0.99 -1.62 7.08
N TYR A 63 0.35 -2.61 6.48
CA TYR A 63 0.33 -2.86 5.06
C TYR A 63 -1.04 -2.64 4.44
N CYS A 64 -1.03 -2.13 3.21
CA CYS A 64 -2.23 -1.78 2.48
C CYS A 64 -2.09 -2.00 0.97
N ILE A 65 -3.24 -2.10 0.33
CA ILE A 65 -3.36 -2.00 -1.13
C ILE A 65 -3.65 -0.54 -1.45
N THR A 66 -2.80 0.10 -2.26
CA THR A 66 -2.98 1.49 -2.67
C THR A 66 -3.47 1.57 -4.11
N THR A 67 -4.47 2.40 -4.36
CA THR A 67 -5.00 2.72 -5.68
C THR A 67 -4.99 4.22 -5.89
N THR A 68 -4.80 4.67 -7.12
CA THR A 68 -4.99 6.08 -7.52
C THR A 68 -6.39 6.32 -8.07
N ASN A 69 -7.18 5.27 -8.32
CA ASN A 69 -8.52 5.39 -8.87
C ASN A 69 -9.55 5.60 -7.76
N THR A 70 -9.68 6.84 -7.29
CA THR A 70 -10.54 7.19 -6.15
C THR A 70 -12.04 7.16 -6.43
N ARG A 71 -12.46 7.03 -7.71
CA ARG A 71 -13.88 6.99 -8.11
C ARG A 71 -14.36 5.64 -8.64
N GLY A 72 -13.44 4.80 -9.13
CA GLY A 72 -13.75 3.50 -9.73
C GLY A 72 -13.37 2.31 -8.86
N ASP A 73 -12.66 2.52 -7.75
CA ASP A 73 -12.31 1.41 -6.87
C ASP A 73 -13.51 0.96 -6.03
N THR A 74 -13.64 -0.36 -5.89
CA THR A 74 -14.84 -0.98 -5.32
C THR A 74 -14.56 -1.72 -4.03
N LEU A 75 -13.30 -1.76 -3.57
CA LEU A 75 -12.91 -2.37 -2.30
C LEU A 75 -13.52 -1.62 -1.11
N LYS A 76 -13.89 -2.35 -0.06
CA LYS A 76 -14.47 -1.77 1.16
C LYS A 76 -14.06 -2.52 2.42
N VAL A 77 -14.21 -1.86 3.58
CA VAL A 77 -14.02 -2.49 4.89
C VAL A 77 -14.89 -3.76 5.01
N GLY A 78 -14.30 -4.83 5.50
CA GLY A 78 -14.95 -6.14 5.69
C GLY A 78 -14.86 -7.09 4.49
N ASP A 79 -14.43 -6.61 3.32
CA ASP A 79 -14.06 -7.49 2.21
C ASP A 79 -12.87 -8.37 2.61
N SER A 80 -12.94 -9.64 2.26
CA SER A 80 -11.84 -10.60 2.46
C SER A 80 -10.95 -10.62 1.24
N ILE A 81 -9.65 -10.48 1.45
CA ILE A 81 -8.60 -10.53 0.44
C ILE A 81 -7.93 -11.90 0.54
N SER A 82 -7.78 -12.58 -0.60
CA SER A 82 -7.06 -13.84 -0.72
C SER A 82 -6.01 -13.74 -1.82
N LYS A 83 -4.77 -14.08 -1.51
CA LYS A 83 -3.64 -14.02 -2.43
C LYS A 83 -2.63 -15.08 -2.06
N GLU A 84 -2.04 -15.74 -3.06
CA GLU A 84 -0.94 -16.68 -2.88
C GLU A 84 0.43 -15.99 -2.80
N HIS A 85 1.47 -16.73 -2.43
CA HIS A 85 2.85 -16.22 -2.41
C HIS A 85 3.36 -15.84 -3.80
N ASN A 86 4.33 -14.92 -3.87
CA ASN A 86 5.07 -14.53 -5.08
C ASN A 86 4.21 -14.13 -6.30
N THR A 87 3.05 -13.52 -6.05
CA THR A 87 2.18 -12.99 -7.10
C THR A 87 1.81 -11.54 -6.78
N LYS A 88 1.32 -10.82 -7.79
CA LYS A 88 0.72 -9.48 -7.63
C LYS A 88 -0.79 -9.51 -7.82
N SER A 89 -1.36 -10.68 -8.04
CA SER A 89 -2.79 -10.87 -8.18
C SER A 89 -3.41 -11.26 -6.85
N PHE A 90 -4.63 -10.81 -6.63
CA PHE A 90 -5.40 -11.14 -5.45
C PHE A 90 -6.89 -11.19 -5.78
N ASP A 91 -7.60 -12.06 -5.07
CA ASP A 91 -9.03 -12.19 -5.16
C ASP A 91 -9.70 -11.53 -3.97
N VAL A 92 -10.87 -10.96 -4.23
CA VAL A 92 -11.70 -10.31 -3.23
C VAL A 92 -12.99 -11.08 -3.08
N TYR A 93 -13.36 -11.32 -1.84
CA TYR A 93 -14.61 -11.97 -1.44
C TYR A 93 -15.40 -11.01 -0.57
N ARG A 94 -16.71 -10.96 -0.80
CA ARG A 94 -17.62 -10.05 -0.14
C ARG A 94 -18.81 -10.80 0.43
N VAL A 95 -19.23 -10.43 1.63
CA VAL A 95 -20.42 -11.00 2.23
C VAL A 95 -21.64 -10.66 1.38
N LYS A 96 -22.37 -11.70 0.94
CA LYS A 96 -23.66 -11.63 0.29
C LYS A 96 -24.55 -12.71 0.89
N ASN A 97 -25.67 -12.30 1.51
CA ASN A 97 -26.61 -13.20 2.19
C ASN A 97 -25.95 -14.06 3.29
N GLY A 98 -25.11 -13.43 4.13
CA GLY A 98 -24.49 -14.09 5.29
C GLY A 98 -23.23 -14.92 4.99
N SER A 99 -22.87 -15.15 3.72
CA SER A 99 -21.65 -15.87 3.35
C SER A 99 -20.73 -15.05 2.45
N TYR A 100 -19.42 -15.26 2.56
CA TYR A 100 -18.44 -14.68 1.66
C TYR A 100 -18.55 -15.32 0.28
N LYS A 101 -18.80 -14.48 -0.74
CA LYS A 101 -18.83 -14.89 -2.14
C LYS A 101 -17.75 -14.17 -2.91
N PHE A 102 -17.19 -14.84 -3.92
CA PHE A 102 -16.24 -14.21 -4.84
C PHE A 102 -16.86 -12.94 -5.43
N PHE A 103 -16.08 -11.86 -5.41
CA PHE A 103 -16.48 -10.55 -5.90
C PHE A 103 -15.72 -10.20 -7.17
N LYS A 104 -14.38 -10.16 -7.10
CA LYS A 104 -13.53 -9.77 -8.23
C LYS A 104 -12.08 -10.20 -8.00
N SER A 105 -11.37 -10.47 -9.09
CA SER A 105 -9.92 -10.66 -9.11
C SER A 105 -9.22 -9.40 -9.61
N TYR A 106 -8.08 -9.08 -9.01
CA TYR A 106 -7.27 -7.91 -9.31
C TYR A 106 -5.84 -8.34 -9.64
N ASN A 107 -5.17 -7.59 -10.51
CA ASN A 107 -3.75 -7.74 -10.80
C ASN A 107 -3.11 -6.36 -10.84
N ILE A 108 -2.14 -6.09 -9.97
CA ILE A 108 -1.53 -4.76 -9.82
C ILE A 108 -0.78 -4.30 -11.09
N ASN A 109 -0.47 -5.19 -12.04
CA ASN A 109 0.20 -4.82 -13.30
C ASN A 109 -0.78 -4.47 -14.45
N LYS A 110 -2.11 -4.55 -14.27
CA LYS A 110 -3.13 -4.26 -15.29
C LYS A 110 -4.15 -3.25 -14.78
#